data_AF-A0A2P4SBV0-F1
#
_entry.id   AF-A0A2P4SBV0-F1
#
_cell.length_a   1.000
_cell.length_b   1.000
_cell.length_c   1.000
_cell.angle_alpha   90.00
_cell.angle_beta   90.00
_cell.angle_gamma   90.00
#
_symmetry.space_group_name_H-M   'P 1'
#
loop_
_entity.id
_entity.type
_entity.pdbx_description
1 polymer ?
#
loop_
_entity_poly.entity_id
_entity_poly.type
_entity_poly.pdbx_seq_one_letter_code
_entity_poly.pdbx_strand_id
1 'polypeptide(L)'
;MKLVEPPLFNYSNETIWRQNIDTAMEWFTVNDLDFITLYFGEPDSTGHKYGPDSTQRRNMVSQVDKTIGYLRQRIRESGLESNLNLIITSDHGMETVIKSDEIHLRNVENFTFSDIQFELLDYGPNGLLVPKEGKLEHVYSVLKNAHPKLHVYKKEEFPKRFHYANHPRITPLLLYSDLGYVIHG
;
A
#
# COMPACT_ATOMS: atom_id res chain seq x y z
N MET A 1 -21.78 -7.44 -10.72
CA MET A 1 -21.32 -6.52 -11.80
C MET A 1 -19.95 -5.98 -11.42
N LYS A 2 -19.15 -5.44 -12.35
CA LYS A 2 -17.82 -4.88 -12.05
C LYS A 2 -17.56 -3.64 -12.90
N LEU A 3 -17.09 -2.58 -12.24
CA LEU A 3 -16.44 -1.44 -12.88
C LEU A 3 -14.97 -1.47 -12.50
N VAL A 4 -14.11 -1.27 -13.49
CA VAL A 4 -12.66 -1.27 -13.32
C VAL A 4 -12.14 0.04 -13.85
N GLU A 5 -11.32 0.70 -13.06
CA GLU A 5 -10.67 1.94 -13.46
C GLU A 5 -9.75 1.67 -14.68
N PRO A 6 -9.72 2.59 -15.66
CA PRO A 6 -8.79 2.48 -16.78
C PRO A 6 -7.33 2.61 -16.30
N PRO A 7 -6.34 2.19 -17.11
CA PRO A 7 -4.92 2.26 -16.74
C PRO A 7 -4.43 3.66 -16.34
N LEU A 8 -5.02 4.72 -16.92
CA LEU A 8 -4.79 6.10 -16.54
C LEU A 8 -6.07 6.64 -15.89
N PHE A 9 -6.13 6.57 -14.57
CA PHE A 9 -7.28 7.04 -13.81
C PHE A 9 -6.88 8.20 -12.90
N ASN A 10 -7.66 9.28 -12.94
CA ASN A 10 -7.50 10.38 -12.01
C ASN A 10 -8.27 10.07 -10.72
N TYR A 11 -7.55 9.54 -9.74
CA TYR A 11 -8.13 9.19 -8.44
C TYR A 11 -8.71 10.38 -7.68
N SER A 12 -8.36 11.62 -7.99
CA SER A 12 -8.86 12.83 -7.30
C SER A 12 -10.15 13.42 -7.87
N ASN A 13 -10.73 12.81 -8.92
CA ASN A 13 -11.89 13.38 -9.62
C ASN A 13 -13.21 13.14 -8.85
N GLU A 14 -13.68 14.16 -8.12
CA GLU A 14 -14.92 14.09 -7.33
C GLU A 14 -16.16 13.77 -8.18
N THR A 15 -16.22 14.20 -9.44
CA THR A 15 -17.35 13.90 -10.33
C THR A 15 -17.48 12.40 -10.57
N ILE A 16 -16.35 11.72 -10.82
CA ILE A 16 -16.34 10.27 -11.03
C ILE A 16 -16.69 9.55 -9.73
N TRP A 17 -16.24 10.04 -8.57
CA TRP A 17 -16.60 9.46 -7.29
C TRP A 17 -18.11 9.45 -7.05
N ARG A 18 -18.77 10.57 -7.37
CA ARG A 18 -20.24 10.67 -7.28
C ARG A 18 -20.93 9.71 -8.24
N GLN A 19 -20.46 9.60 -9.48
CA GLN A 19 -20.98 8.64 -10.47
C GLN A 19 -20.82 7.18 -9.99
N ASN A 20 -19.71 6.84 -9.37
CA ASN A 20 -19.48 5.50 -8.81
C ASN A 20 -20.43 5.21 -7.63
N ILE A 21 -20.69 6.21 -6.78
CA ILE A 21 -21.69 6.11 -5.70
C ILE A 21 -23.09 5.90 -6.27
N ASP A 22 -23.48 6.67 -7.29
CA ASP A 22 -24.78 6.53 -7.93
C ASP A 22 -24.93 5.14 -8.56
N THR A 23 -23.88 4.64 -9.21
CA THR A 23 -23.87 3.28 -9.76
C THR A 23 -24.02 2.22 -8.66
N ALA A 24 -23.36 2.39 -7.51
CA ALA A 24 -23.52 1.48 -6.38
C ALA A 24 -24.97 1.47 -5.87
N MET A 25 -25.64 2.64 -5.81
CA MET A 25 -27.05 2.69 -5.41
C MET A 25 -27.97 2.04 -6.44
N GLU A 26 -27.70 2.22 -7.73
CA GLU A 26 -28.43 1.52 -8.80
C GLU A 26 -28.26 0.00 -8.67
N TRP A 27 -27.06 -0.47 -8.37
CA TRP A 27 -26.80 -1.89 -8.17
C TRP A 27 -27.54 -2.48 -6.98
N PHE A 28 -27.66 -1.74 -5.87
CA PHE A 28 -28.49 -2.17 -4.74
C PHE A 28 -29.98 -2.18 -5.08
N THR A 29 -30.49 -1.15 -5.77
CA THR A 29 -31.93 -0.92 -5.89
C THR A 29 -32.57 -1.52 -7.14
N VAL A 30 -31.85 -1.58 -8.26
CA VAL A 30 -32.33 -2.06 -9.56
C VAL A 30 -31.81 -3.47 -9.83
N ASN A 31 -30.55 -3.73 -9.48
CA ASN A 31 -29.91 -5.01 -9.75
C ASN A 31 -29.95 -5.99 -8.59
N ASP A 32 -30.56 -5.59 -7.47
CA ASP A 32 -30.83 -6.44 -6.31
C ASP A 32 -29.56 -7.14 -5.77
N LEU A 33 -28.46 -6.40 -5.68
CA LEU A 33 -27.22 -6.90 -5.06
C LEU A 33 -27.26 -6.73 -3.55
N ASP A 34 -26.84 -7.74 -2.80
CA ASP A 34 -26.77 -7.67 -1.32
C ASP A 34 -25.46 -7.07 -0.80
N PHE A 35 -24.41 -7.04 -1.61
CA PHE A 35 -23.07 -6.64 -1.19
C PHE A 35 -22.31 -5.92 -2.30
N ILE A 36 -21.74 -4.75 -1.96
CA ILE A 36 -20.91 -3.94 -2.85
C ILE A 36 -19.68 -3.47 -2.08
N THR A 37 -18.52 -3.60 -2.71
CA THR A 37 -17.28 -2.94 -2.28
C THR A 37 -16.99 -1.74 -3.16
N LEU A 38 -16.79 -0.58 -2.56
CA LEU A 38 -16.45 0.66 -3.23
C LEU A 38 -15.06 1.13 -2.80
N TYR A 39 -14.23 1.52 -3.75
CA TYR A 39 -12.84 1.93 -3.52
C TYR A 39 -12.60 3.36 -4.03
N PHE A 40 -11.74 4.09 -3.32
CA PHE A 40 -11.23 5.40 -3.71
C PHE A 40 -9.72 5.42 -3.46
N GLY A 41 -8.92 5.79 -4.47
CA GLY A 41 -7.45 5.87 -4.36
C GLY A 41 -6.90 7.13 -3.67
N GLU A 42 -7.76 7.88 -2.99
CA GLU A 42 -7.40 9.03 -2.16
C GLU A 42 -7.82 8.77 -0.72
N PRO A 43 -7.07 9.28 0.29
CA PRO A 43 -6.03 10.30 0.18
C PRO A 43 -4.61 9.75 -0.11
N ASP A 44 -4.48 8.48 -0.47
CA ASP A 44 -3.20 7.81 -0.72
C ASP A 44 -2.36 8.51 -1.80
N SER A 45 -2.93 8.72 -2.99
CA SER A 45 -2.23 9.36 -4.12
C SER A 45 -1.70 10.75 -3.77
N THR A 46 -2.52 11.58 -3.12
CA THR A 46 -2.10 12.91 -2.66
C THR A 46 -1.07 12.82 -1.53
N GLY A 47 -1.23 11.87 -0.62
CA GLY A 47 -0.30 11.60 0.48
C GLY A 47 1.09 11.22 -0.01
N HIS A 48 1.19 10.32 -0.98
CA HIS A 48 2.46 9.94 -1.61
C HIS A 48 3.14 11.11 -2.32
N LYS A 49 2.36 11.95 -3.03
CA LYS A 49 2.93 13.06 -3.83
C LYS A 49 3.44 14.21 -2.97
N TYR A 50 2.73 14.57 -1.90
CA TYR A 50 3.00 15.80 -1.13
C TYR A 50 3.41 15.55 0.33
N GLY A 51 3.29 14.31 0.81
CA GLY A 51 3.53 13.93 2.19
C GLY A 51 2.27 13.98 3.06
N PRO A 52 2.19 13.15 4.11
CA PRO A 52 1.02 13.03 4.99
C PRO A 52 0.77 14.28 5.83
N ASP A 53 1.72 15.19 6.03
CA ASP A 53 1.49 16.42 6.80
C ASP A 53 1.11 17.65 5.96
N SER A 54 1.07 17.48 4.63
CA SER A 54 0.83 18.56 3.69
C SER A 54 -0.58 19.15 3.75
N THR A 55 -0.70 20.41 3.33
CA THR A 55 -2.00 21.09 3.13
C THR A 55 -2.81 20.42 2.02
N GLN A 56 -2.15 19.93 0.97
CA GLN A 56 -2.76 19.21 -0.14
C GLN A 56 -3.52 17.98 0.37
N ARG A 57 -2.87 17.16 1.23
CA ARG A 57 -3.51 16.00 1.84
C ARG A 57 -4.65 16.41 2.78
N ARG A 58 -4.58 17.56 3.46
CA ARG A 58 -5.72 18.09 4.27
C ARG A 58 -6.92 18.43 3.40
N ASN A 59 -6.68 19.08 2.29
CA ASN A 59 -7.73 19.42 1.33
C ASN A 59 -8.36 18.15 0.72
N MET A 60 -7.54 17.14 0.41
CA MET A 60 -8.04 15.86 -0.10
C MET A 60 -8.91 15.12 0.93
N VAL A 61 -8.52 15.10 2.20
CA VAL A 61 -9.37 14.54 3.27
C VAL A 61 -10.70 15.28 3.39
N SER A 62 -10.71 16.61 3.23
CA SER A 62 -11.97 17.37 3.18
C SER A 62 -12.85 17.00 1.99
N GLN A 63 -12.26 16.65 0.84
CA GLN A 63 -13.01 16.13 -0.31
C GLN A 63 -13.60 14.75 0.00
N VAL A 64 -12.81 13.83 0.59
CA VAL A 64 -13.29 12.50 1.02
C VAL A 64 -14.45 12.62 2.00
N ASP A 65 -14.39 13.54 2.97
CA ASP A 65 -15.48 13.80 3.92
C ASP A 65 -16.78 14.23 3.21
N LYS A 66 -16.69 15.16 2.25
CA LYS A 66 -17.84 15.58 1.42
C LYS A 66 -18.42 14.40 0.64
N THR A 67 -17.57 13.51 0.14
CA THR A 67 -17.98 12.30 -0.60
C THR A 67 -18.69 11.30 0.30
N ILE A 68 -18.23 11.11 1.55
CA ILE A 68 -18.94 10.32 2.56
C ILE A 68 -20.32 10.93 2.84
N GLY A 69 -20.39 12.26 2.98
CA GLY A 69 -21.65 12.98 3.11
C GLY A 69 -22.62 12.70 1.96
N TYR A 70 -22.11 12.73 0.73
CA TYR A 70 -22.90 12.40 -0.47
C TYR A 70 -23.33 10.94 -0.51
N LEU A 71 -22.45 9.98 -0.19
CA LEU A 71 -22.81 8.56 -0.10
C LEU A 71 -23.97 8.34 0.87
N ARG A 72 -23.89 8.93 2.07
CA ARG A 72 -24.98 8.84 3.06
C ARG A 72 -26.27 9.48 2.57
N GLN A 73 -26.18 10.61 1.86
CA GLN A 73 -27.34 11.23 1.23
C GLN A 73 -28.00 10.28 0.22
N ARG A 74 -27.21 9.66 -0.68
CA ARG A 74 -27.73 8.76 -1.71
C ARG A 74 -28.34 7.49 -1.12
N ILE A 75 -27.76 6.92 -0.06
CA ILE A 75 -28.35 5.81 0.70
C ILE A 75 -29.77 6.17 1.20
N ARG A 76 -29.95 7.38 1.76
CA ARG A 76 -31.28 7.86 2.20
C ARG A 76 -32.25 8.04 1.04
N GLU A 77 -31.82 8.71 -0.02
CA GLU A 77 -32.65 8.99 -1.19
C GLU A 77 -33.07 7.72 -1.94
N SER A 78 -32.25 6.66 -1.84
CA SER A 78 -32.55 5.33 -2.38
C SER A 78 -33.42 4.47 -1.45
N GLY A 79 -33.85 4.98 -0.28
CA GLY A 79 -34.69 4.24 0.67
C GLY A 79 -33.96 3.12 1.43
N LEU A 80 -32.62 3.14 1.45
CA LEU A 80 -31.79 2.07 2.01
C LEU A 80 -31.34 2.34 3.46
N GLU A 81 -31.62 3.53 4.02
CA GLU A 81 -31.10 3.96 5.33
C GLU A 81 -31.40 2.99 6.49
N SER A 82 -32.56 2.34 6.49
CA SER A 82 -32.93 1.42 7.58
C SER A 82 -32.38 0.00 7.42
N ASN A 83 -31.91 -0.36 6.21
CA ASN A 83 -31.65 -1.76 5.84
C ASN A 83 -30.24 -2.00 5.30
N LEU A 84 -29.47 -0.94 5.02
CA LEU A 84 -28.10 -1.03 4.51
C LEU A 84 -27.08 -0.71 5.61
N ASN A 85 -26.21 -1.67 5.89
CA ASN A 85 -25.06 -1.47 6.78
C ASN A 85 -23.90 -0.84 5.99
N LEU A 86 -23.45 0.34 6.41
CA LEU A 86 -22.31 1.04 5.82
C LEU A 86 -21.06 0.86 6.69
N ILE A 87 -20.00 0.29 6.10
CA ILE A 87 -18.66 0.21 6.71
C ILE A 87 -17.73 1.10 5.89
N ILE A 88 -17.07 2.04 6.57
CA ILE A 88 -16.02 2.88 5.98
C ILE A 88 -14.71 2.48 6.66
N THR A 89 -13.75 2.05 5.86
CA THR A 89 -12.41 1.64 6.31
C THR A 89 -11.37 2.05 5.28
N SER A 90 -10.11 1.94 5.66
CA SER A 90 -8.95 2.03 4.78
C SER A 90 -8.06 0.82 5.02
N ASP A 91 -7.14 0.58 4.11
CA ASP A 91 -6.15 -0.48 4.10
C ASP A 91 -4.92 -0.16 4.95
N HIS A 92 -4.43 1.09 4.96
CA HIS A 92 -3.26 1.49 5.75
C HIS A 92 -3.17 2.99 6.06
N GLY A 93 -2.16 3.36 6.87
CA GLY A 93 -1.77 4.75 7.12
C GLY A 93 -0.75 5.28 6.10
N MET A 94 -0.09 6.39 6.42
CA MET A 94 0.97 6.99 5.59
C MET A 94 2.02 7.64 6.50
N GLU A 95 3.29 7.60 6.08
CA GLU A 95 4.42 8.18 6.82
C GLU A 95 5.28 9.06 5.89
N THR A 96 5.90 10.10 6.44
CA THR A 96 6.82 10.97 5.72
C THR A 96 8.13 10.25 5.45
N VAL A 97 8.56 10.21 4.18
CA VAL A 97 9.86 9.64 3.80
C VAL A 97 10.99 10.60 4.16
N ILE A 98 11.94 10.12 4.97
CA ILE A 98 13.16 10.82 5.36
C ILE A 98 14.17 10.70 4.21
N LYS A 99 14.67 11.83 3.73
CA LYS A 99 15.61 11.93 2.59
C LYS A 99 17.08 12.07 2.98
N SER A 100 17.37 11.99 4.28
CA SER A 100 18.72 11.94 4.82
C SER A 100 19.04 10.52 5.28
N ASP A 101 20.28 10.07 5.10
CA ASP A 101 20.73 8.74 5.54
C ASP A 101 19.91 7.59 4.91
N GLU A 102 19.63 7.70 3.61
CA GLU A 102 18.85 6.72 2.87
C GLU A 102 19.59 5.36 2.79
N ILE A 103 18.82 4.27 2.78
CA ILE A 103 19.37 2.90 2.73
C ILE A 103 19.67 2.56 1.27
N HIS A 104 20.94 2.50 0.90
CA HIS A 104 21.40 2.10 -0.44
C HIS A 104 22.16 0.77 -0.38
N LEU A 105 21.56 -0.31 -0.87
CA LEU A 105 22.20 -1.63 -0.82
C LEU A 105 23.45 -1.67 -1.71
N ARG A 106 23.46 -1.00 -2.88
CA ARG A 106 24.64 -0.81 -3.75
C ARG A 106 25.88 -0.28 -3.04
N ASN A 107 25.71 0.45 -1.93
CA ASN A 107 26.82 1.07 -1.20
C ASN A 107 27.32 0.21 -0.03
N VAL A 108 26.68 -0.93 0.25
CA VAL A 108 27.08 -1.82 1.33
C VAL A 108 28.39 -2.53 0.94
N GLU A 109 29.41 -2.38 1.78
CA GLU A 109 30.70 -3.03 1.57
C GLU A 109 30.54 -4.56 1.52
N ASN A 110 31.23 -5.21 0.58
CA ASN A 110 31.17 -6.65 0.34
C ASN A 110 29.81 -7.19 -0.14
N PHE A 111 28.84 -6.31 -0.46
CA PHE A 111 27.61 -6.71 -1.13
C PHE A 111 27.75 -6.53 -2.65
N THR A 112 27.15 -7.43 -3.42
CA THR A 112 27.07 -7.30 -4.88
C THR A 112 25.76 -7.88 -5.40
N PHE A 113 25.08 -7.13 -6.26
CA PHE A 113 23.92 -7.62 -7.00
C PHE A 113 24.25 -8.78 -7.94
N SER A 114 25.53 -9.00 -8.26
CA SER A 114 25.95 -10.18 -9.02
C SER A 114 25.68 -11.50 -8.29
N ASP A 115 25.51 -11.48 -6.96
CA ASP A 115 25.14 -12.64 -6.16
C ASP A 115 23.62 -12.82 -6.01
N ILE A 116 22.82 -11.94 -6.62
CA ILE A 116 21.35 -11.96 -6.58
C ILE A 116 20.80 -12.55 -7.89
N GLN A 117 19.86 -13.49 -7.77
CA GLN A 117 19.13 -14.10 -8.89
C GLN A 117 17.83 -13.33 -9.19
N PHE A 118 17.15 -12.89 -8.14
CA PHE A 118 15.93 -12.08 -8.24
C PHE A 118 15.90 -11.07 -7.10
N GLU A 119 15.40 -9.87 -7.42
CA GLU A 119 15.18 -8.79 -6.47
C GLU A 119 13.83 -8.13 -6.69
N LEU A 120 13.21 -7.72 -5.58
CA LEU A 120 12.15 -6.74 -5.55
C LEU A 120 12.55 -5.72 -4.50
N LEU A 121 13.17 -4.64 -4.96
CA LEU A 121 13.64 -3.48 -4.21
C LEU A 121 13.04 -2.21 -4.84
N ASP A 122 13.43 -1.03 -4.36
CA ASP A 122 12.94 0.26 -4.88
C ASP A 122 11.40 0.40 -4.80
N TYR A 123 10.79 -0.32 -3.86
CA TYR A 123 9.33 -0.40 -3.66
C TYR A 123 8.97 -0.08 -2.20
N GLY A 124 9.43 1.08 -1.74
CA GLY A 124 9.16 1.59 -0.39
C GLY A 124 10.02 0.92 0.69
N PRO A 125 9.46 0.61 1.87
CA PRO A 125 10.23 0.14 3.03
C PRO A 125 10.42 -1.39 3.06
N ASN A 126 10.02 -2.12 2.03
CA ASN A 126 10.08 -3.59 1.99
C ASN A 126 10.96 -4.05 0.83
N GLY A 127 11.68 -5.15 1.04
CA GLY A 127 12.50 -5.78 0.02
C GLY A 127 12.42 -7.30 0.05
N LEU A 128 12.51 -7.92 -1.12
CA LEU A 128 12.56 -9.37 -1.28
C LEU A 128 13.76 -9.75 -2.14
N LEU A 129 14.60 -10.66 -1.66
CA LEU A 129 15.79 -11.11 -2.37
C LEU A 129 15.84 -12.63 -2.49
N VAL A 130 16.20 -13.10 -3.69
CA VAL A 130 16.61 -14.47 -3.96
C VAL A 130 18.10 -14.46 -4.32
N PRO A 131 18.99 -14.80 -3.38
CA PRO A 131 20.39 -15.03 -3.69
C PRO A 131 20.57 -16.19 -4.67
N LYS A 132 21.64 -16.16 -5.46
CA LYS A 132 22.06 -17.29 -6.30
C LYS A 132 22.43 -18.51 -5.42
N GLU A 133 22.48 -19.68 -6.06
CA GLU A 133 22.88 -20.92 -5.40
C GLU A 133 24.23 -20.77 -4.66
N GLY A 134 24.27 -21.22 -3.40
CA GLY A 134 25.45 -21.10 -2.54
C GLY A 134 25.74 -19.71 -1.96
N LYS A 135 24.97 -18.67 -2.32
CA LYS A 135 25.22 -17.29 -1.88
C LYS A 135 24.38 -16.79 -0.71
N LEU A 136 23.36 -17.56 -0.29
CA LEU A 136 22.42 -17.15 0.76
C LEU A 136 23.11 -16.66 2.05
N GLU A 137 24.03 -17.46 2.60
CA GLU A 137 24.70 -17.12 3.86
C GLU A 137 25.59 -15.89 3.73
N HIS A 138 26.30 -15.76 2.60
CA HIS A 138 27.15 -14.60 2.33
C HIS A 138 26.31 -13.32 2.28
N VAL A 139 25.29 -13.30 1.41
CA VAL A 139 24.39 -12.13 1.25
C VAL A 139 23.72 -11.76 2.57
N TYR A 140 23.20 -12.75 3.30
CA TYR A 140 22.58 -12.53 4.60
C TYR A 140 23.56 -11.90 5.60
N SER A 141 24.77 -12.46 5.74
CA SER A 141 25.76 -12.00 6.71
C SER A 141 26.21 -10.56 6.44
N VAL A 142 26.35 -10.18 5.17
CA VAL A 142 26.72 -8.83 4.75
C VAL A 142 25.59 -7.83 5.02
N LEU A 143 24.35 -8.18 4.69
CA LEU A 143 23.22 -7.24 4.78
C LEU A 143 22.64 -7.10 6.20
N LYS A 144 22.73 -8.14 7.05
CA LYS A 144 22.05 -8.19 8.36
C LYS A 144 22.30 -6.98 9.26
N ASN A 145 23.50 -6.43 9.21
CA ASN A 145 23.90 -5.25 10.01
C ASN A 145 24.41 -4.11 9.13
N ALA A 146 24.07 -4.10 7.84
CA ALA A 146 24.57 -3.12 6.89
C ALA A 146 24.08 -1.69 7.16
N HIS A 147 22.92 -1.55 7.81
CA HIS A 147 22.37 -0.26 8.17
C HIS A 147 21.56 -0.38 9.47
N PRO A 148 21.66 0.57 10.42
CA PRO A 148 20.95 0.50 11.70
C PRO A 148 19.42 0.58 11.57
N LYS A 149 18.93 0.98 10.39
CA LYS A 149 17.51 1.12 10.04
C LYS A 149 16.99 0.05 9.08
N LEU A 150 17.83 -0.93 8.74
CA LEU A 150 17.47 -2.05 7.86
C LEU A 150 17.41 -3.33 8.68
N HIS A 151 16.29 -4.04 8.57
CA HIS A 151 16.11 -5.35 9.20
C HIS A 151 16.06 -6.43 8.13
N VAL A 152 17.04 -7.34 8.16
CA VAL A 152 17.14 -8.44 7.18
C VAL A 152 16.94 -9.77 7.89
N TYR A 153 16.03 -10.58 7.36
CA TYR A 153 15.68 -11.88 7.92
C TYR A 153 15.78 -12.95 6.85
N LYS A 154 16.26 -14.14 7.25
CA LYS A 154 15.89 -15.35 6.55
C LYS A 154 14.41 -15.62 6.75
N LYS A 155 13.78 -16.24 5.75
CA LYS A 155 12.34 -16.52 5.75
C LYS A 155 11.83 -17.21 7.02
N GLU A 156 12.58 -18.20 7.50
CA GLU A 156 12.30 -18.98 8.70
C GLU A 156 12.49 -18.20 10.02
N GLU A 157 13.26 -17.11 9.98
CA GLU A 157 13.57 -16.26 11.14
C GLU A 157 12.64 -15.03 11.24
N PHE A 158 11.83 -14.78 10.21
CA PHE A 158 10.96 -13.60 10.16
C PHE A 158 9.95 -13.60 11.33
N PRO A 159 9.71 -12.46 12.01
CA PRO A 159 8.91 -12.45 13.23
C PRO A 159 7.48 -12.98 13.01
N LYS A 160 7.12 -14.04 13.75
CA LYS A 160 5.83 -14.74 13.61
C LYS A 160 4.61 -13.83 13.81
N ARG A 161 4.74 -12.78 14.62
CA ARG A 161 3.69 -11.79 14.88
C ARG A 161 3.16 -11.10 13.62
N PHE A 162 3.94 -11.06 12.54
CA PHE A 162 3.52 -10.46 11.27
C PHE A 162 2.66 -11.39 10.41
N HIS A 163 2.67 -12.70 10.67
CA HIS A 163 1.94 -13.69 9.87
C HIS A 163 2.19 -13.57 8.34
N TYR A 164 3.38 -13.13 7.94
CA TYR A 164 3.71 -12.78 6.54
C TYR A 164 4.54 -13.86 5.82
N ALA A 165 5.65 -14.30 6.45
CA ALA A 165 6.70 -15.02 5.73
C ALA A 165 6.37 -16.47 5.35
N ASN A 166 5.40 -17.11 6.02
CA ASN A 166 5.07 -18.52 5.80
C ASN A 166 4.20 -18.75 4.55
N HIS A 167 4.71 -18.40 3.38
CA HIS A 167 4.03 -18.60 2.11
C HIS A 167 5.04 -18.88 0.97
N PRO A 168 4.74 -19.78 0.00
CA PRO A 168 5.69 -20.14 -1.07
C PRO A 168 6.18 -18.97 -1.93
N ARG A 169 5.37 -17.92 -2.09
CA ARG A 169 5.74 -16.70 -2.86
C ARG A 169 6.76 -15.80 -2.15
N ILE A 170 6.98 -15.99 -0.84
CA ILE A 170 7.95 -15.21 -0.09
C ILE A 170 9.36 -15.77 -0.33
N THR A 171 10.31 -14.89 -0.60
CA THR A 171 11.70 -15.20 -0.96
C THR A 171 12.52 -15.65 0.26
N PRO A 172 13.71 -16.27 0.06
CA PRO A 172 14.57 -16.71 1.15
C PRO A 172 15.04 -15.57 2.07
N LEU A 173 15.24 -14.36 1.53
CA LEU A 173 15.56 -13.17 2.30
C LEU A 173 14.45 -12.13 2.17
N LEU A 174 14.06 -11.57 3.31
CA LEU A 174 13.10 -10.48 3.45
C LEU A 174 13.75 -9.32 4.17
N LEU A 175 13.43 -8.12 3.72
CA LEU A 175 13.95 -6.88 4.26
C LEU A 175 12.76 -5.98 4.62
N TYR A 176 12.83 -5.33 5.78
CA TYR A 176 12.01 -4.15 6.03
C TYR A 176 12.84 -3.07 6.74
N SER A 177 12.51 -1.80 6.52
CA SER A 177 13.16 -0.67 7.18
C SER A 177 12.34 -0.09 8.33
N ASP A 178 12.99 0.67 9.20
CA ASP A 178 12.31 1.52 10.18
C ASP A 178 11.39 2.55 9.48
N LEU A 179 10.41 3.07 10.22
CA LEU A 179 9.48 4.10 9.73
C LEU A 179 10.22 5.30 9.13
N GLY A 180 9.72 5.78 8.00
CA GLY A 180 10.27 6.92 7.25
C GLY A 180 11.45 6.57 6.34
N TYR A 181 12.04 5.38 6.43
CA TYR A 181 13.13 4.94 5.55
C TYR A 181 12.60 4.05 4.43
N VAL A 182 13.16 4.20 3.23
CA VAL A 182 12.91 3.33 2.07
C VAL A 182 14.19 2.59 1.68
N ILE A 183 14.05 1.47 0.99
CA ILE A 183 15.17 0.61 0.59
C ILE A 183 15.46 0.82 -0.89
N HIS A 184 16.64 1.37 -1.19
CA HIS A 184 17.13 1.53 -2.55
C HIS A 184 18.07 0.39 -2.92
N GLY A 185 17.86 -0.16 -4.12
CA GLY A 185 18.77 -1.10 -4.77
C GLY A 185 20.16 -0.52 -4.89
#